data_AF-A0A844CGQ4-F1
#
_entry.id   AF-A0A844CGQ4-F1
#
_cell.length_a   1.000
_cell.length_b   1.000
_cell.length_c   1.000
_cell.angle_alpha   90.00
_cell.angle_beta   90.00
_cell.angle_gamma   90.00
#
_symmetry.space_group_name_H-M   'P 1'
#
loop_
_entity.id
_entity.type
_entity.pdbx_description
1 polymer ?
#
loop_
_entity_poly.entity_id
_entity_poly.type
_entity_poly.pdbx_seq_one_letter_code
_entity_poly.pdbx_strand_id
1 'polypeptide(L)'
;MDLKKEFEKLPCDINVPEEIERLYQWIEQNGLIETPKGMVGDPTIYNYGRISPDYEINPDITFTTSGQKGINYWFDLEEITDEISSRLVSFAESGFDGSQLAFWLDDNKELRVVHMGSGSGSMLCCVIANNAKEFLSLLSIGYGQLGDVYDFSSSPEEMDKHVKINHSFVDWLDGSFGIKRPRDASGIIKEKAKIGDENTKDLFCLWCNKQFEN
;
A
#
# COMPACT_ATOMS: atom_id res chain seq x y z
N MET A 1 -9.70 -10.30 -9.56
CA MET A 1 -8.48 -10.40 -8.72
C MET A 1 -8.93 -10.85 -7.34
N ASP A 2 -8.64 -12.08 -6.96
CA ASP A 2 -9.18 -12.65 -5.71
C ASP A 2 -8.17 -12.47 -4.58
N LEU A 3 -8.11 -11.24 -4.04
CA LEU A 3 -7.21 -10.90 -2.93
C LEU A 3 -7.44 -11.86 -1.75
N LYS A 4 -8.69 -12.23 -1.49
CA LYS A 4 -9.05 -13.15 -0.43
C LYS A 4 -8.38 -14.51 -0.59
N LYS A 5 -8.39 -15.09 -1.80
CA LYS A 5 -7.64 -16.33 -2.09
C LYS A 5 -6.13 -16.19 -1.90
N GLU A 6 -5.56 -15.02 -2.18
CA GLU A 6 -4.13 -14.81 -1.97
C GLU A 6 -3.81 -14.65 -0.48
N PHE A 7 -4.66 -14.00 0.31
CA PHE A 7 -4.52 -13.91 1.77
C PHE A 7 -4.77 -15.25 2.46
N GLU A 8 -5.73 -16.05 1.98
CA GLU A 8 -6.01 -17.41 2.48
C GLU A 8 -4.83 -18.39 2.28
N LYS A 9 -3.91 -18.08 1.36
CA LYS A 9 -2.66 -18.85 1.16
C LYS A 9 -1.56 -18.46 2.14
N LEU A 10 -1.69 -17.33 2.82
CA LEU A 10 -0.64 -16.82 3.69
C LEU A 10 -0.78 -17.44 5.07
N PRO A 11 0.35 -17.81 5.71
CA PRO A 11 0.35 -18.44 7.03
C PRO A 11 -0.05 -17.49 8.17
N CYS A 12 -0.46 -16.25 7.87
CA CYS A 12 -0.80 -15.23 8.84
C CYS A 12 -2.31 -15.17 9.15
N ASP A 13 -2.66 -14.87 10.41
CA ASP A 13 -4.04 -14.61 10.86
C ASP A 13 -4.60 -13.24 10.39
N ILE A 14 -4.05 -12.64 9.33
CA ILE A 14 -4.55 -11.37 8.81
C ILE A 14 -5.88 -11.61 8.10
N ASN A 15 -6.95 -11.12 8.71
CA ASN A 15 -8.24 -10.99 8.05
C ASN A 15 -8.23 -9.75 7.14
N VAL A 16 -8.59 -9.93 5.87
CA VAL A 16 -8.78 -8.81 4.95
C VAL A 16 -9.93 -7.93 5.47
N PRO A 17 -9.71 -6.63 5.73
CA PRO A 17 -10.78 -5.73 6.17
C PRO A 17 -11.87 -5.61 5.10
N GLU A 18 -13.13 -5.51 5.52
CA GLU A 18 -14.28 -5.36 4.62
C GLU A 18 -14.11 -4.19 3.66
N GLU A 19 -13.52 -3.08 4.14
CA GLU A 19 -13.24 -1.90 3.32
C GLU A 19 -12.32 -2.20 2.14
N ILE A 20 -11.35 -3.10 2.34
CA ILE A 20 -10.42 -3.55 1.31
C ILE A 20 -11.13 -4.52 0.37
N GLU A 21 -11.95 -5.45 0.87
CA GLU A 21 -12.76 -6.31 0.00
C GLU A 21 -13.68 -5.47 -0.92
N ARG A 22 -14.33 -4.43 -0.37
CA ARG A 22 -15.19 -3.51 -1.13
C ARG A 22 -14.41 -2.64 -2.12
N LEU A 23 -13.17 -2.26 -1.81
CA LEU A 23 -12.27 -1.60 -2.77
C LEU A 23 -12.03 -2.49 -4.00
N TYR A 24 -11.72 -3.77 -3.78
CA TYR A 24 -11.44 -4.70 -4.87
C TYR A 24 -12.69 -4.98 -5.71
N GLN A 25 -13.85 -5.11 -5.05
CA GLN A 25 -15.14 -5.19 -5.75
C GLN A 25 -15.42 -3.95 -6.59
N TRP A 26 -15.11 -2.75 -6.07
CA TRP A 26 -15.28 -1.51 -6.83
C TRP A 26 -14.36 -1.47 -8.05
N ILE A 27 -13.09 -1.84 -7.91
CA ILE A 27 -12.13 -1.95 -9.02
C ILE A 27 -12.68 -2.92 -10.10
N GLU A 28 -13.15 -4.09 -9.70
CA GLU A 28 -13.71 -5.09 -10.61
C GLU A 28 -14.99 -4.60 -11.31
N GLN A 29 -15.93 -4.02 -10.56
CA GLN A 29 -17.21 -3.52 -11.09
C GLN A 29 -17.02 -2.36 -12.09
N ASN A 30 -15.94 -1.59 -11.95
CA ASN A 30 -15.59 -0.52 -12.88
C ASN A 30 -14.68 -0.98 -14.02
N GLY A 31 -14.37 -2.27 -14.12
CA GLY A 31 -13.55 -2.83 -15.20
C GLY A 31 -12.08 -2.40 -15.13
N LEU A 32 -11.57 -2.10 -13.93
CA LEU A 32 -10.22 -1.57 -13.68
C LEU A 32 -9.19 -2.66 -13.33
N ILE A 33 -9.50 -3.90 -13.71
CA ILE A 33 -8.56 -5.02 -13.63
C ILE A 33 -7.85 -5.13 -14.96
N GLU A 34 -6.53 -5.10 -14.92
CA GLU A 34 -5.67 -5.25 -16.08
C GLU A 34 -4.92 -6.57 -16.03
N THR A 35 -4.70 -7.15 -17.21
CA THR A 35 -3.84 -8.31 -17.40
C THR A 35 -2.67 -7.85 -18.28
N PRO A 36 -1.41 -7.95 -17.80
CA PRO A 36 -0.27 -7.53 -18.60
C PRO A 36 -0.19 -8.32 -19.92
N LYS A 37 0.02 -7.60 -21.02
CA LYS A 37 0.14 -8.21 -22.35
C LYS A 37 1.47 -8.95 -22.49
N GLY A 38 1.45 -10.09 -23.18
CA GLY A 38 2.67 -10.84 -23.53
C GLY A 38 3.20 -11.78 -22.45
N MET A 39 2.45 -12.01 -21.36
CA MET A 39 2.81 -12.98 -20.33
C MET A 39 2.69 -14.42 -20.85
N VAL A 40 3.69 -15.25 -20.57
CA VAL A 40 3.72 -16.69 -20.87
C VAL A 40 3.34 -17.45 -19.59
N GLY A 41 2.24 -18.22 -19.63
CA GLY A 41 1.70 -18.91 -18.46
C GLY A 41 0.21 -18.61 -18.26
N ASP A 42 -0.35 -18.93 -17.09
CA ASP A 42 -1.71 -18.49 -16.72
C ASP A 42 -1.68 -16.97 -16.47
N PRO A 43 -2.30 -16.16 -17.36
CA PRO A 43 -2.22 -14.72 -17.27
C PRO A 43 -2.98 -14.16 -16.05
N THR A 44 -3.89 -14.95 -15.46
CA THR A 44 -4.66 -14.52 -14.28
C THR A 44 -3.80 -14.34 -13.04
N ILE A 45 -2.61 -14.97 -13.01
CA ILE A 45 -1.60 -14.83 -11.95
C ILE A 45 -1.00 -13.42 -11.90
N TYR A 46 -1.07 -12.68 -13.02
CA TYR A 46 -0.48 -11.35 -13.16
C TYR A 46 -1.52 -10.24 -13.18
N ASN A 47 -2.77 -10.54 -12.84
CA ASN A 47 -3.81 -9.53 -12.79
C ASN A 47 -3.51 -8.52 -11.70
N TYR A 48 -3.58 -7.25 -12.06
CA TYR A 48 -3.49 -6.14 -11.12
C TYR A 48 -4.70 -5.22 -11.27
N GLY A 49 -5.02 -4.51 -10.19
CA GLY A 49 -6.05 -3.48 -10.18
C GLY A 49 -5.45 -2.09 -10.08
N ARG A 50 -6.15 -1.11 -10.65
CA ARG A 50 -5.89 0.31 -10.40
C ARG A 50 -7.21 0.97 -10.02
N ILE A 51 -7.15 2.13 -9.38
CA ILE A 51 -8.38 2.92 -9.11
C ILE A 51 -8.73 3.89 -10.23
N SER A 52 -7.88 3.99 -11.26
CA SER A 52 -8.12 4.75 -12.48
C SER A 52 -7.53 4.01 -13.68
N PRO A 53 -8.20 4.03 -14.85
CA PRO A 53 -7.62 3.53 -16.10
C PRO A 53 -6.68 4.55 -16.76
N ASP A 54 -6.75 5.82 -16.33
CA ASP A 54 -5.84 6.89 -16.75
C ASP A 54 -4.67 6.96 -15.76
N TYR A 55 -3.45 6.77 -16.28
CA TYR A 55 -2.20 6.80 -15.52
C TYR A 55 -1.82 8.21 -15.07
N GLU A 56 -2.47 9.25 -15.60
CA GLU A 56 -2.28 10.63 -15.14
C GLU A 56 -3.17 10.98 -13.93
N ILE A 57 -4.10 10.08 -13.52
CA ILE A 57 -4.96 10.27 -12.36
C ILE A 57 -4.35 9.58 -11.14
N ASN A 58 -4.23 10.34 -10.06
CA ASN A 58 -3.62 9.91 -8.80
C ASN A 58 -4.64 9.33 -7.81
N PRO A 59 -4.20 8.48 -6.86
CA PRO A 59 -2.81 8.01 -6.65
C PRO A 59 -2.40 6.88 -7.61
N ASP A 60 -1.11 6.78 -7.86
CA ASP A 60 -0.49 5.75 -8.69
C ASP A 60 -0.22 4.50 -7.86
N ILE A 61 -1.29 3.77 -7.56
CA ILE A 61 -1.25 2.51 -6.81
C ILE A 61 -1.67 1.36 -7.72
N THR A 62 -0.84 0.31 -7.74
CA THR A 62 -1.14 -0.94 -8.42
C THR A 62 -1.47 -1.99 -7.37
N PHE A 63 -2.73 -2.39 -7.28
CA PHE A 63 -3.19 -3.43 -6.35
C PHE A 63 -2.82 -4.80 -6.91
N THR A 64 -1.94 -5.51 -6.21
CA THR A 64 -1.36 -6.79 -6.64
C THR A 64 -0.70 -7.48 -5.44
N THR A 65 -0.69 -8.82 -5.43
CA THR A 65 0.05 -9.61 -4.42
C THR A 65 1.39 -10.11 -4.94
N SER A 66 1.83 -9.68 -6.12
CA SER A 66 3.11 -10.07 -6.74
C SER A 66 4.30 -9.85 -5.81
N GLY A 67 4.31 -8.72 -5.09
CA GLY A 67 5.39 -8.36 -4.16
C GLY A 67 5.61 -9.38 -3.03
N GLN A 68 4.55 -10.10 -2.62
CA GLN A 68 4.62 -11.06 -1.52
C GLN A 68 5.56 -12.24 -1.81
N LYS A 69 5.67 -12.68 -3.07
CA LYS A 69 6.53 -13.83 -3.43
C LYS A 69 8.02 -13.53 -3.30
N GLY A 70 8.41 -12.26 -3.36
CA GLY A 70 9.80 -11.82 -3.27
C GLY A 70 10.09 -11.00 -2.02
N ILE A 71 9.23 -11.07 -1.01
CA ILE A 71 9.32 -10.23 0.18
C ILE A 71 10.62 -10.48 0.97
N ASN A 72 11.21 -11.68 0.87
CA ASN A 72 12.51 -12.02 1.45
C ASN A 72 13.63 -11.11 0.92
N TYR A 73 13.60 -10.73 -0.36
CA TYR A 73 14.60 -9.85 -0.94
C TYR A 73 14.54 -8.43 -0.38
N TRP A 74 13.36 -7.97 0.08
CA TRP A 74 13.25 -6.67 0.74
C TRP A 74 13.97 -6.66 2.09
N PHE A 75 13.96 -7.78 2.80
CA PHE A 75 14.66 -7.96 4.08
C PHE A 75 16.11 -8.42 3.93
N ASP A 76 16.62 -8.56 2.71
CA ASP A 76 17.93 -9.15 2.40
C ASP A 76 18.11 -10.55 3.00
N LEU A 77 17.06 -11.38 2.92
CA LEU A 77 17.04 -12.75 3.45
C LEU A 77 16.98 -13.78 2.32
N GLU A 78 17.64 -14.93 2.52
CA GLU A 78 17.44 -16.10 1.65
C GLU A 78 16.00 -16.63 1.74
N GLU A 79 15.47 -16.74 2.96
CA GLU A 79 14.09 -17.17 3.24
C GLU A 79 13.45 -16.28 4.32
N ILE A 80 12.14 -16.03 4.23
CA ILE A 80 11.44 -15.27 5.26
C ILE A 80 11.28 -16.07 6.56
N THR A 81 11.37 -15.37 7.68
CA THR A 81 11.14 -15.95 9.01
C THR A 81 9.65 -16.14 9.30
N ASP A 82 9.33 -16.96 10.30
CA ASP A 82 7.97 -17.09 10.84
C ASP A 82 7.43 -15.75 11.37
N GLU A 83 8.30 -14.90 11.91
CA GLU A 83 7.95 -13.56 12.41
C GLU A 83 7.47 -12.65 11.28
N ILE A 84 8.18 -12.63 10.15
CA ILE A 84 7.78 -11.83 8.97
C ILE A 84 6.51 -12.42 8.35
N SER A 85 6.52 -13.73 8.07
CA SER A 85 5.44 -14.40 7.34
C SER A 85 4.10 -14.42 8.09
N SER A 86 4.11 -14.38 9.43
CA SER A 86 2.89 -14.33 10.25
C SER A 86 2.34 -12.93 10.47
N ARG A 87 3.07 -11.87 10.09
CA ARG A 87 2.71 -10.48 10.42
C ARG A 87 2.64 -9.55 9.22
N LEU A 88 3.24 -9.87 8.09
CA LEU A 88 3.40 -8.93 6.97
C LEU A 88 2.90 -9.52 5.64
N VAL A 89 2.03 -8.77 4.97
CA VAL A 89 1.46 -9.16 3.66
C VAL A 89 1.45 -7.98 2.70
N SER A 90 2.25 -8.07 1.65
CA SER A 90 2.24 -7.12 0.53
C SER A 90 0.98 -7.29 -0.32
N PHE A 91 0.30 -6.19 -0.61
CA PHE A 91 -0.98 -6.20 -1.35
C PHE A 91 -1.08 -5.12 -2.44
N ALA A 92 -0.10 -4.21 -2.54
CA ALA A 92 -0.02 -3.25 -3.62
C ALA A 92 1.41 -2.73 -3.81
N GLU A 93 1.65 -2.12 -4.96
CA GLU A 93 2.84 -1.32 -5.29
C GLU A 93 2.46 0.16 -5.23
N SER A 94 3.32 1.00 -4.64
CA SER A 94 3.10 2.44 -4.40
C SER A 94 3.79 3.37 -5.39
N GLY A 95 3.90 2.90 -6.63
CA GLY A 95 4.54 3.60 -7.74
C GLY A 95 5.25 2.63 -8.67
N PHE A 96 6.18 3.15 -9.48
CA PHE A 96 6.98 2.36 -10.43
C PHE A 96 8.41 2.07 -9.93
N ASP A 97 8.73 2.48 -8.70
CA ASP A 97 10.07 2.38 -8.13
C ASP A 97 10.33 1.06 -7.39
N GLY A 98 9.33 0.17 -7.34
CA GLY A 98 9.35 -1.09 -6.62
C GLY A 98 8.94 -0.98 -5.15
N SER A 99 8.52 0.21 -4.68
CA SER A 99 7.98 0.39 -3.33
C SER A 99 6.65 -0.35 -3.19
N GLN A 100 6.42 -0.93 -2.01
CA GLN A 100 5.27 -1.76 -1.73
C GLN A 100 4.42 -1.19 -0.60
N LEU A 101 3.14 -1.52 -0.63
CA LEU A 101 2.21 -1.36 0.47
C LEU A 101 1.88 -2.73 1.04
N ALA A 102 1.92 -2.81 2.36
CA ALA A 102 1.64 -4.05 3.06
C ALA A 102 0.68 -3.83 4.23
N PHE A 103 -0.06 -4.90 4.57
CA PHE A 103 -0.64 -5.01 5.89
C PHE A 103 0.40 -5.55 6.85
N TRP A 104 0.43 -4.97 8.04
CA TRP A 104 1.30 -5.40 9.12
C TRP A 104 0.50 -5.54 10.41
N LEU A 105 0.65 -6.67 11.11
CA LEU A 105 0.16 -6.80 12.49
C LEU A 105 1.22 -6.23 13.43
N ASP A 106 0.87 -5.19 14.18
CA ASP A 106 1.77 -4.65 15.20
C ASP A 106 1.90 -5.59 16.42
N ASP A 107 2.70 -5.19 17.41
CA ASP A 107 2.98 -6.03 18.59
C ASP A 107 1.72 -6.28 19.44
N ASN A 108 0.69 -5.45 19.29
CA ASN A 108 -0.63 -5.63 19.91
C ASN A 108 -1.60 -6.43 19.01
N LYS A 109 -1.11 -6.96 17.89
CA LYS A 109 -1.91 -7.63 16.84
C LYS A 109 -2.96 -6.73 16.21
N GLU A 110 -2.76 -5.41 16.23
CA GLU A 110 -3.59 -4.48 15.49
C GLU A 110 -3.09 -4.38 14.04
N LEU A 111 -4.03 -4.42 13.09
CA LEU A 111 -3.73 -4.27 11.68
C LEU A 111 -3.35 -2.83 11.35
N ARG A 112 -2.18 -2.64 10.76
CA ARG A 112 -1.68 -1.39 10.20
C ARG A 112 -1.51 -1.52 8.69
N VAL A 113 -1.53 -0.38 8.01
CA VAL A 113 -1.04 -0.29 6.63
C VAL A 113 0.28 0.42 6.64
N VAL A 114 1.28 -0.18 5.99
CA VAL A 114 2.67 0.28 6.02
C VAL A 114 3.18 0.51 4.60
N HIS A 115 4.12 1.43 4.47
CA HIS A 115 4.89 1.66 3.26
C HIS A 115 6.25 1.01 3.39
N MET A 116 6.67 0.29 2.36
CA MET A 116 7.96 -0.37 2.24
C MET A 116 8.67 0.20 1.02
N GLY A 117 9.51 1.22 1.24
CA GLY A 117 10.29 1.83 0.17
C GLY A 117 11.21 0.83 -0.51
N SER A 118 11.48 1.00 -1.80
CA SER A 118 12.36 0.10 -2.55
C SER A 118 13.85 0.19 -2.20
N GLY A 119 14.24 1.18 -1.40
CA GLY A 119 15.64 1.47 -1.03
C GLY A 119 16.43 2.23 -2.10
N SER A 120 16.06 2.10 -3.38
CA SER A 120 16.72 2.80 -4.50
C SER A 120 15.91 4.01 -5.02
N GLY A 121 14.59 3.89 -5.04
CA GLY A 121 13.67 4.97 -5.45
C GLY A 121 13.03 5.68 -4.27
N SER A 122 12.65 4.93 -3.23
CA SER A 122 12.16 5.51 -1.98
C SER A 122 12.79 4.85 -0.77
N MET A 123 13.18 5.68 0.20
CA MET A 123 13.61 5.23 1.52
C MET A 123 12.46 5.23 2.53
N LEU A 124 11.23 5.65 2.16
CA LEU A 124 10.11 5.77 3.10
C LEU A 124 9.73 4.38 3.65
N CYS A 125 9.82 4.21 4.96
CA CYS A 125 9.49 2.95 5.63
C CYS A 125 8.76 3.28 6.93
N CYS A 126 7.43 3.28 6.93
CA CYS A 126 6.65 3.65 8.10
C CYS A 126 5.21 3.15 8.05
N VAL A 127 4.50 3.29 9.18
CA VAL A 127 3.04 3.17 9.23
C VAL A 127 2.41 4.34 8.48
N ILE A 128 1.61 4.04 7.46
CA ILE A 128 0.90 5.04 6.66
C ILE A 128 -0.60 5.11 6.95
N ALA A 129 -1.16 4.14 7.67
CA ALA A 129 -2.52 4.21 8.21
C ALA A 129 -2.70 3.23 9.39
N ASN A 130 -3.52 3.61 10.37
CA ASN A 130 -3.79 2.78 11.54
C ASN A 130 -4.85 1.70 11.30
N ASN A 131 -5.54 1.74 10.15
CA ASN A 131 -6.56 0.79 9.71
C ASN A 131 -6.91 1.02 8.23
N ALA A 132 -7.78 0.16 7.67
CA ALA A 132 -8.20 0.24 6.28
C ALA A 132 -8.95 1.54 5.91
N LYS A 133 -9.77 2.11 6.79
CA LYS A 133 -10.49 3.36 6.50
C LYS A 133 -9.56 4.55 6.41
N GLU A 134 -8.57 4.64 7.30
CA GLU A 134 -7.52 5.65 7.21
C GLU A 134 -6.70 5.48 5.93
N PHE A 135 -6.42 4.24 5.52
CA PHE A 135 -5.74 3.99 4.25
C PHE A 135 -6.56 4.43 3.04
N LEU A 136 -7.85 4.10 2.99
CA LEU A 136 -8.73 4.60 1.92
C LEU A 136 -8.83 6.13 1.93
N SER A 137 -8.83 6.74 3.12
CA SER A 137 -8.78 8.19 3.27
C SER A 137 -7.47 8.76 2.71
N LEU A 138 -6.32 8.12 2.96
CA LEU A 138 -5.02 8.48 2.40
C LEU A 138 -5.03 8.42 0.87
N LEU A 139 -5.56 7.33 0.30
CA LEU A 139 -5.68 7.19 -1.17
C LEU A 139 -6.53 8.30 -1.78
N SER A 140 -7.62 8.69 -1.10
CA SER A 140 -8.51 9.75 -1.57
C SER A 140 -7.82 11.12 -1.68
N ILE A 141 -6.71 11.35 -0.96
CA ILE A 141 -5.95 12.59 -1.03
C ILE A 141 -5.36 12.76 -2.43
N GLY A 142 -4.88 11.68 -3.05
CA GLY A 142 -4.38 11.72 -4.44
C GLY A 142 -2.92 12.14 -4.60
N TYR A 143 -2.05 11.78 -3.65
CA TYR A 143 -0.59 11.84 -3.88
C TYR A 143 -0.21 10.91 -5.04
N GLY A 144 0.70 11.33 -5.93
CA GLY A 144 1.15 10.50 -7.06
C GLY A 144 1.79 9.19 -6.60
N GLN A 145 3.05 9.24 -6.20
CA GLN A 145 3.74 8.14 -5.52
C GLN A 145 4.00 8.54 -4.06
N LEU A 146 3.61 7.68 -3.12
CA LEU A 146 3.78 7.99 -1.69
C LEU A 146 5.26 8.14 -1.31
N GLY A 147 6.14 7.39 -1.97
CA GLY A 147 7.58 7.44 -1.76
C GLY A 147 8.24 8.77 -2.11
N ASP A 148 7.60 9.59 -2.97
CA ASP A 148 8.09 10.89 -3.43
C ASP A 148 7.60 12.06 -2.55
N VAL A 149 6.68 11.81 -1.62
CA VAL A 149 6.08 12.86 -0.80
C VAL A 149 7.04 13.29 0.30
N TYR A 150 7.70 14.43 0.11
CA TYR A 150 8.62 14.99 1.10
C TYR A 150 7.92 15.64 2.30
N ASP A 151 6.70 16.17 2.10
CA ASP A 151 5.91 16.86 3.12
C ASP A 151 4.41 16.48 3.05
N PHE A 152 3.98 15.61 3.97
CA PHE A 152 2.58 15.20 4.10
C PHE A 152 1.65 16.28 4.70
N SER A 153 2.16 17.47 5.07
CA SER A 153 1.32 18.61 5.46
C SER A 153 0.90 19.51 4.28
N SER A 154 1.43 19.22 3.09
CA SER A 154 1.05 19.84 1.83
C SER A 154 0.07 18.94 1.07
N SER A 155 -0.92 19.54 0.41
CA SER A 155 -1.82 18.79 -0.47
C SER A 155 -1.12 18.45 -1.80
N PRO A 156 -1.57 17.43 -2.54
CA PRO A 156 -1.03 17.13 -3.86
C PRO A 156 -1.08 18.32 -4.82
N GLU A 157 -2.15 19.11 -4.80
CA GLU A 157 -2.32 20.29 -5.66
C GLU A 157 -1.34 21.42 -5.33
N GLU A 158 -0.93 21.54 -4.06
CA GLU A 158 0.08 22.51 -3.64
C GLU A 158 1.48 22.09 -4.10
N MET A 159 1.74 20.78 -4.14
CA MET A 159 3.01 20.21 -4.57
C MET A 159 3.15 20.17 -6.10
N ASP A 160 2.07 19.85 -6.81
CA ASP A 160 2.02 19.78 -8.26
C ASP A 160 0.67 20.29 -8.80
N LYS A 161 0.73 21.39 -9.55
CA LYS A 161 -0.44 22.01 -10.19
C LYS A 161 -1.07 21.14 -11.30
N HIS A 162 -0.39 20.09 -11.75
CA HIS A 162 -0.86 19.17 -12.78
C HIS A 162 -1.49 17.90 -12.21
N VAL A 163 -1.51 17.74 -10.89
CA VAL A 163 -2.15 16.61 -10.22
C VAL A 163 -3.62 16.50 -10.68
N LYS A 164 -4.05 15.28 -11.00
CA LYS A 164 -5.45 14.98 -11.29
C LYS A 164 -6.01 14.06 -10.23
N ILE A 165 -7.01 14.54 -9.51
CA ILE A 165 -7.66 13.79 -8.43
C ILE A 165 -8.74 12.87 -9.01
N ASN A 166 -8.78 11.64 -8.51
CA ASN A 166 -9.79 10.67 -8.88
C ASN A 166 -11.14 10.95 -8.19
N HIS A 167 -11.93 11.86 -8.77
CA HIS A 167 -13.23 12.23 -8.19
C HIS A 167 -14.22 11.06 -8.11
N SER A 168 -14.24 10.14 -9.07
CA SER A 168 -15.11 8.95 -9.01
C SER A 168 -14.80 8.07 -7.81
N PHE A 169 -13.52 7.89 -7.49
CA PHE A 169 -13.09 7.15 -6.31
C PHE A 169 -13.45 7.88 -5.01
N VAL A 170 -13.23 9.21 -4.96
CA VAL A 170 -13.59 10.05 -3.81
C VAL A 170 -15.10 10.00 -3.54
N ASP A 171 -15.93 10.12 -4.58
CA ASP A 171 -17.39 10.07 -4.46
C ASP A 171 -17.87 8.68 -4.00
N TRP A 172 -17.23 7.61 -4.49
CA TRP A 172 -17.52 6.25 -4.04
C TRP A 172 -17.19 6.05 -2.55
N LEU A 173 -16.05 6.57 -2.07
CA LEU A 173 -15.65 6.49 -0.66
C LEU A 173 -16.64 7.21 0.26
N ASP A 174 -17.10 8.37 -0.16
CA ASP A 174 -18.12 9.14 0.56
C ASP A 174 -19.45 8.36 0.64
N GLY A 175 -19.93 7.88 -0.51
CA GLY A 175 -21.20 7.13 -0.56
C GLY A 175 -21.14 5.76 0.15
N SER A 176 -19.98 5.11 0.17
CA SER A 176 -19.84 3.75 0.71
C SER A 176 -19.48 3.69 2.18
N PHE A 177 -18.72 4.67 2.67
CA PHE A 177 -18.14 4.67 4.02
C PHE A 177 -18.27 6.00 4.76
N GLY A 178 -18.79 7.06 4.11
CA GLY A 178 -18.80 8.42 4.65
C GLY A 178 -17.40 9.04 4.75
N ILE A 179 -16.42 8.51 4.00
CA ILE A 179 -15.05 9.01 4.01
C ILE A 179 -14.99 10.25 3.11
N LYS A 180 -14.66 11.40 3.70
CA LYS A 180 -14.39 12.65 2.98
C LYS A 180 -12.91 12.76 2.69
N ARG A 181 -12.56 13.27 1.50
CA ARG A 181 -11.18 13.57 1.12
C ARG A 181 -10.55 14.58 2.08
N PRO A 182 -9.51 14.20 2.85
CA PRO A 182 -8.71 15.15 3.61
C PRO A 182 -7.92 16.08 2.67
N ARG A 183 -7.49 17.24 3.16
CA ARG A 183 -6.59 18.12 2.41
C ARG A 183 -5.22 17.47 2.20
N ASP A 184 -4.67 16.89 3.25
CA ASP A 184 -3.31 16.38 3.33
C ASP A 184 -3.23 15.19 4.30
N ALA A 185 -2.09 14.52 4.34
CA ALA A 185 -1.89 13.29 5.11
C ALA A 185 -1.32 13.52 6.51
N SER A 186 -1.12 14.77 6.96
CA SER A 186 -0.47 15.06 8.25
C SER A 186 -1.25 14.51 9.46
N GLY A 187 -2.58 14.36 9.33
CA GLY A 187 -3.42 13.74 10.35
C GLY A 187 -3.41 12.20 10.34
N ILE A 188 -2.87 11.58 9.28
CA ILE A 188 -2.85 10.13 9.06
C ILE A 188 -1.44 9.58 9.31
N ILE A 189 -0.44 10.13 8.60
CA ILE A 189 0.96 9.73 8.68
C ILE A 189 1.64 10.55 9.77
N LYS A 190 1.77 9.94 10.96
CA LYS A 190 2.23 10.62 12.17
C LYS A 190 3.76 10.71 12.28
N GLU A 191 4.46 9.69 11.79
CA GLU A 191 5.91 9.59 11.87
C GLU A 191 6.45 9.15 10.51
N LYS A 192 7.38 9.93 9.95
CA LYS A 192 8.09 9.56 8.73
C LYS A 192 9.40 8.93 9.14
N ALA A 193 9.62 7.69 8.73
CA ALA A 193 10.89 7.02 8.97
C ALA A 193 11.50 6.56 7.65
N LYS A 194 12.81 6.35 7.68
CA LYS A 194 13.56 5.80 6.56
C LYS A 194 13.98 4.38 6.88
N ILE A 195 14.16 3.54 5.86
CA ILE A 195 14.75 2.20 6.05
C ILE A 195 16.06 2.33 6.85
N GLY A 196 16.18 1.56 7.93
CA GLY A 196 17.35 1.58 8.81
C GLY A 196 17.41 2.76 9.80
N ASP A 197 16.36 3.57 9.94
CA ASP A 197 16.36 4.67 10.90
C ASP A 197 16.21 4.14 12.35
N GLU A 198 17.32 4.09 13.08
CA GLU A 198 17.37 3.64 14.48
C GLU A 198 16.78 4.65 15.47
N ASN A 199 16.65 5.93 15.09
CA ASN A 199 16.21 7.00 15.98
C ASN A 199 14.73 7.34 15.83
N THR A 200 14.03 6.63 14.93
CA THR A 200 12.61 6.84 14.70
C THR A 200 11.74 6.36 15.86
N LYS A 201 10.52 6.89 15.92
CA LYS A 201 9.44 6.36 16.78
C LYS A 201 8.43 5.53 15.99
N ASP A 202 8.62 5.37 14.68
CA ASP A 202 7.72 4.59 13.86
C ASP A 202 7.89 3.10 14.19
N LEU A 203 6.78 2.48 14.59
CA LEU A 203 6.78 1.11 15.09
C LEU A 203 7.12 0.09 14.00
N PHE A 204 6.73 0.36 12.75
CA PHE A 204 7.01 -0.55 11.65
C PHE A 204 8.48 -0.50 11.28
N CYS A 205 9.06 0.70 11.15
CA CYS A 205 10.48 0.85 10.88
C CYS A 205 11.35 0.17 11.95
N LEU A 206 11.04 0.40 13.24
CA LEU A 206 11.74 -0.25 14.35
C LEU A 206 11.56 -1.78 14.35
N TRP A 207 10.42 -2.29 13.89
CA TRP A 207 10.21 -3.73 13.73
C TRP A 207 11.05 -4.29 12.59
N CYS A 208 11.08 -3.63 11.42
CA CYS A 208 11.91 -4.01 10.26
C CYS A 208 13.39 -4.04 10.61
N ASN A 209 13.89 -3.06 11.36
CA ASN A 209 15.30 -2.99 11.79
C ASN A 209 15.75 -4.23 12.59
N LYS A 210 14.82 -4.94 13.25
CA LYS A 210 15.11 -6.18 13.98
C LYS A 210 15.07 -7.43 13.08
N GLN A 211 14.54 -7.31 11.86
CA GLN A 211 14.36 -8.42 10.93
C GLN A 211 15.46 -8.50 9.86
N PHE A 212 16.12 -7.39 9.54
CA PHE A 212 17.32 -7.42 8.71
C PHE A 212 18.40 -8.29 9.35
N GLU A 213 19.14 -9.04 8.54
CA GLU A 213 20.32 -9.78 9.00
C GLU A 213 21.30 -8.81 9.68
N ASN A 214 21.83 -9.21 10.83
CA ASN A 214 22.98 -8.53 11.45
C ASN A 214 24.29 -9.00 10.83
#